data_AF-A0A9C8XH97-F1
#
_entry.id   AF-A0A9C8XH97-F1
#
_cell.length_a   1.000
_cell.length_b   1.000
_cell.length_c   1.000
_cell.angle_alpha   90.00
_cell.angle_beta   90.00
_cell.angle_gamma   90.00
#
_symmetry.space_group_name_H-M   'P 1'
#
loop_
_entity.id
_entity.type
_entity.pdbx_description
1 polymer ?
#
loop_
_entity_poly.entity_id
_entity_poly.type
_entity_poly.pdbx_seq_one_letter_code
_entity_poly.pdbx_strand_id
1 'polypeptide(L)'
;MKFAEDNLNDGYVITAYDSDYVAVNGKNFRQSMILQQTRMQQAWPVTDISQLQAAHIEQILDFSPEVVIIGTGDKLVFPATEIYAGLI
;
A
#
# COMPACT_ATOMS: atom_id res chain seq x y z
N MET A 1 28.02 10.21 -22.91
CA MET A 1 27.61 10.36 -21.50
C MET A 1 26.88 9.09 -21.10
N LYS A 2 27.34 8.37 -20.08
CA LYS A 2 26.68 7.18 -19.54
C LYS A 2 26.13 7.55 -18.17
N PHE A 3 24.80 7.58 -18.05
CA PHE A 3 24.14 7.71 -16.76
C PHE A 3 23.99 6.30 -16.17
N ALA A 4 24.40 6.12 -14.92
CA ALA A 4 24.18 4.89 -14.18
C ALA A 4 23.07 5.17 -13.16
N GLU A 5 22.17 4.20 -13.01
CA GLU A 5 21.15 4.23 -11.97
C GLU A 5 21.82 4.18 -10.61
N ASP A 6 21.54 5.19 -9.79
CA ASP A 6 21.91 5.16 -8.38
C ASP A 6 20.90 4.26 -7.67
N ASN A 7 21.29 3.00 -7.46
CA ASN A 7 20.44 2.01 -6.81
C ASN A 7 20.36 2.33 -5.32
N LEU A 8 19.35 3.12 -4.95
CA LEU A 8 18.91 3.34 -3.58
C LEU A 8 18.28 2.03 -3.04
N ASN A 9 19.10 1.01 -2.83
CA ASN A 9 18.71 -0.34 -2.40
C ASN A 9 18.18 -0.42 -0.96
N ASP A 10 18.01 0.71 -0.27
CA ASP A 10 17.63 0.74 1.15
C ASP A 10 16.11 0.76 1.39
N GLY A 11 15.29 0.35 0.41
CA GLY A 11 13.84 0.40 0.57
C GLY A 11 13.01 -0.59 -0.25
N TYR A 12 11.71 -0.53 -0.01
CA TYR A 12 10.70 -1.25 -0.75
C TYR A 12 10.28 -0.46 -1.99
N VAL A 13 10.42 -1.08 -3.16
CA VAL A 13 10.07 -0.52 -4.47
C VAL A 13 9.04 -1.43 -5.13
N ILE A 14 7.95 -0.86 -5.61
CA ILE A 14 7.02 -1.56 -6.49
C ILE A 14 7.70 -1.73 -7.85
N THR A 15 7.93 -2.98 -8.23
CA THR A 15 8.71 -3.37 -9.42
C THR A 15 7.83 -3.86 -10.57
N ALA A 16 6.63 -4.37 -10.27
CA ALA A 16 5.62 -4.77 -11.24
C ALA A 16 4.23 -4.82 -10.58
N TYR A 17 3.17 -4.84 -11.39
CA TYR A 17 1.82 -5.13 -10.94
C TYR A 17 1.05 -5.85 -12.06
N ASP A 18 0.04 -6.62 -11.68
CA ASP A 18 -0.97 -7.22 -12.54
C ASP A 18 -2.31 -7.18 -11.78
N SER A 19 -3.37 -7.69 -12.39
CA SER A 19 -4.70 -7.87 -11.84
C SER A 19 -4.76 -8.70 -10.54
N ASP A 20 -3.85 -9.66 -10.33
CA ASP A 20 -3.83 -10.52 -9.14
C ASP A 20 -2.67 -10.26 -8.16
N TYR A 21 -1.69 -9.42 -8.52
CA TYR A 21 -0.52 -9.21 -7.67
C TYR A 21 0.14 -7.82 -7.80
N VAL A 22 0.87 -7.46 -6.73
CA VAL A 22 1.87 -6.39 -6.76
C VAL A 22 3.23 -7.00 -6.43
N ALA A 23 4.25 -6.71 -7.24
CA ALA A 23 5.61 -7.15 -6.99
C ALA A 23 6.41 -6.06 -6.29
N VAL A 24 6.93 -6.35 -5.09
CA VAL A 24 7.80 -5.45 -4.33
C VAL A 24 9.20 -6.07 -4.29
N ASN A 25 10.20 -5.33 -4.75
CA ASN A 25 11.59 -5.80 -4.89
C ASN A 25 11.68 -7.16 -5.61
N GLY A 26 10.88 -7.35 -6.67
CA GLY A 26 10.82 -8.58 -7.45
C GLY A 26 10.05 -9.75 -6.81
N LYS A 27 9.47 -9.58 -5.61
CA LYS A 27 8.64 -10.60 -4.96
C LYS A 27 7.15 -10.28 -5.10
N ASN A 28 6.35 -11.25 -5.56
CA ASN A 28 4.91 -11.08 -5.76
C ASN A 28 4.12 -11.23 -4.46
N PHE A 29 3.19 -10.30 -4.24
CA PHE A 29 2.22 -10.29 -3.15
C PHE A 29 0.80 -10.27 -3.73
N ARG A 30 -0.04 -11.22 -3.29
CA ARG A 30 -1.43 -11.39 -3.74
C ARG A 30 -2.48 -11.04 -2.67
N GLN A 31 -2.01 -10.45 -1.58
CA GLN A 31 -2.81 -10.06 -0.43
C GLN A 31 -2.53 -8.59 -0.15
N SER A 32 -3.51 -7.93 0.46
CA SER A 32 -3.35 -6.54 0.85
C SER A 32 -2.21 -6.37 1.86
N MET A 33 -1.54 -5.23 1.74
CA MET A 33 -0.37 -4.88 2.54
C MET A 33 -0.30 -3.37 2.73
N ILE A 34 0.36 -2.95 3.81
CA ILE A 34 0.73 -1.56 4.02
C ILE A 34 2.22 -1.44 3.71
N LEU A 35 2.57 -0.52 2.81
CA LEU A 35 3.93 -0.34 2.31
C LEU A 35 4.41 1.09 2.57
N GLN A 36 5.59 1.21 3.17
CA GLN A 36 6.39 2.43 3.26
C GLN A 36 7.79 2.16 2.69
N GLN A 37 8.60 3.21 2.55
CA GLN A 37 9.94 3.10 2.01
C GLN A 37 10.79 2.05 2.75
N THR A 38 10.75 1.99 4.08
CA THR A 38 11.61 1.10 4.87
C THR A 38 10.85 0.06 5.71
N ARG A 39 9.51 0.13 5.72
CA ARG A 39 8.64 -0.74 6.53
C ARG A 39 7.51 -1.32 5.69
N MET A 40 7.17 -2.57 5.95
CA MET A 40 6.03 -3.24 5.32
C MET A 40 5.28 -4.08 6.35
N GLN A 41 3.95 -3.98 6.37
CA GLN A 41 3.07 -4.93 7.06
C GLN A 41 2.40 -5.83 6.02
N GLN A 42 2.81 -7.09 6.03
CA GLN A 42 2.20 -8.14 5.22
C GLN A 42 0.90 -8.61 5.87
N ALA A 43 0.01 -9.19 5.07
CA ALA A 43 -1.27 -9.76 5.53
C ALA A 43 -2.18 -8.74 6.23
N TRP A 44 -2.31 -7.53 5.65
CA TRP A 44 -3.31 -6.57 6.09
C TRP A 44 -4.71 -7.16 5.79
N PRO A 45 -5.60 -7.32 6.80
CA PRO A 45 -6.79 -8.17 6.69
C PRO A 45 -7.96 -7.52 5.93
N VAL A 46 -7.65 -6.70 4.92
CA VAL A 46 -8.64 -6.02 4.06
C VAL A 46 -8.59 -6.67 2.69
N THR A 47 -9.57 -7.51 2.35
CA THR A 47 -9.63 -8.15 1.03
C THR A 47 -10.36 -7.33 -0.02
N ASP A 48 -11.23 -6.42 0.42
CA ASP A 48 -12.01 -5.51 -0.40
C ASP A 48 -12.08 -4.15 0.32
N ILE A 49 -11.92 -3.04 -0.41
CA ILE A 49 -11.88 -1.70 0.20
C ILE A 49 -13.20 -1.31 0.87
N SER A 50 -14.34 -1.88 0.46
CA SER A 50 -15.63 -1.68 1.13
C SER A 50 -15.66 -2.26 2.55
N GLN A 51 -14.74 -3.17 2.88
CA GLN A 51 -14.58 -3.75 4.22
C GLN A 51 -13.65 -2.94 5.13
N LEU A 52 -13.17 -1.78 4.68
CA LEU A 52 -12.33 -0.92 5.49
C LEU A 52 -13.10 -0.47 6.74
N GLN A 53 -12.43 -0.51 7.88
CA GLN A 53 -13.00 -0.18 9.19
C GLN A 53 -12.01 0.73 9.93
N ALA A 54 -12.48 1.44 10.96
CA ALA A 54 -11.62 2.31 11.76
C ALA A 54 -10.36 1.59 12.28
N ALA A 55 -10.48 0.33 12.72
CA ALA A 55 -9.33 -0.47 13.17
C ALA A 55 -8.27 -0.73 12.07
N HIS A 56 -8.65 -0.69 10.79
CA HIS A 56 -7.71 -0.79 9.67
C HIS A 56 -7.03 0.54 9.39
N ILE A 57 -7.70 1.67 9.67
CA ILE A 57 -7.11 3.02 9.59
C ILE A 57 -6.07 3.21 10.68
N GLU A 58 -6.33 2.78 11.91
CA GLU A 58 -5.34 2.81 13.00
C GLU A 58 -4.05 2.09 12.61
N GLN A 59 -4.14 0.93 11.95
CA GLN A 59 -2.96 0.20 11.43
C GLN A 59 -2.19 0.99 10.36
N ILE A 60 -2.85 1.84 9.58
CA ILE A 60 -2.19 2.76 8.65
C ILE A 60 -1.52 3.89 9.43
N LEU A 61 -2.19 4.45 10.44
CA LEU A 61 -1.68 5.54 11.27
C LEU A 61 -0.48 5.12 12.14
N ASP A 62 -0.37 3.84 12.51
CA ASP A 62 0.81 3.25 13.16
C ASP A 62 2.11 3.36 12.35
N PHE A 63 2.00 3.68 11.06
CA PHE A 63 3.13 3.96 10.18
C PHE A 63 3.49 5.47 10.15
N SER A 64 2.72 6.33 10.81
CA SER A 64 2.87 7.79 10.82
C SER A 64 3.04 8.39 9.41
N PRO A 65 2.15 8.09 8.45
CA PRO A 65 2.28 8.59 7.08
C PRO A 65 1.95 10.08 6.99
N GLU A 66 2.67 10.80 6.12
CA GLU A 66 2.28 12.16 5.70
C GLU A 66 1.23 12.12 4.59
N VAL A 67 1.27 11.08 3.75
CA VAL A 67 0.33 10.86 2.63
C VAL A 67 0.01 9.37 2.56
N VAL A 68 -1.26 9.04 2.34
CA VAL A 68 -1.73 7.67 2.13
C VAL A 68 -2.21 7.52 0.69
N ILE A 69 -1.63 6.55 -0.02
CA ILE A 69 -2.13 6.11 -1.34
C ILE A 69 -2.79 4.75 -1.15
N ILE A 70 -4.08 4.66 -1.48
CA ILE A 70 -4.87 3.45 -1.35
C ILE A 70 -5.10 2.84 -2.73
N GLY A 71 -4.52 1.67 -2.97
CA GLY A 71 -4.89 0.83 -4.11
C GLY A 71 -6.22 0.12 -3.83
N THR A 72 -7.21 0.30 -4.70
CA THR A 72 -8.57 -0.24 -4.55
C THR A 72 -8.84 -1.46 -5.43
N GLY A 73 -7.78 -2.00 -6.03
CA GLY A 73 -7.85 -3.05 -7.04
C GLY A 73 -8.11 -2.47 -8.44
N ASP A 74 -8.84 -3.22 -9.27
CA ASP A 74 -9.09 -2.86 -10.67
C ASP A 74 -10.07 -1.68 -10.87
N LYS A 75 -10.74 -1.26 -9.80
CA LYS A 75 -11.75 -0.19 -9.83
C LYS A 75 -11.53 0.77 -8.68
N LEU A 76 -11.60 2.06 -8.98
CA LEU A 76 -11.64 3.09 -7.96
C LEU A 76 -12.95 3.00 -7.17
N VAL A 77 -12.85 2.55 -5.92
CA VAL A 77 -13.98 2.48 -4.99
C VAL A 77 -13.63 3.28 -3.74
N PHE A 78 -14.45 4.28 -3.43
CA PHE A 78 -14.31 5.03 -2.20
C PHE A 78 -14.95 4.24 -1.05
N PRO A 79 -14.23 4.01 0.06
CA PRO A 79 -14.85 3.47 1.27
C PRO A 79 -15.89 4.45 1.83
N ALA A 80 -16.70 4.03 2.80
CA ALA A 80 -17.66 4.92 3.44
C ALA A 80 -16.94 6.13 4.07
N THR A 81 -17.52 7.33 3.92
CA THR A 81 -16.91 8.60 4.34
C THR A 81 -16.48 8.57 5.79
N GLU A 82 -17.26 7.95 6.67
CA GLU A 82 -17.02 7.86 8.10
C GLU A 82 -15.73 7.09 8.42
N ILE A 83 -15.26 6.23 7.52
CA ILE A 83 -14.06 5.42 7.71
C ILE A 83 -12.80 6.24 7.42
N TYR A 84 -12.75 6.96 6.30
CA TYR A 84 -11.55 7.71 5.92
C TYR A 84 -11.58 9.16 6.39
N ALA A 85 -12.69 9.64 6.95
CA ALA A 85 -12.78 10.99 7.54
C ALA A 85 -11.75 11.22 8.64
N GLY A 86 -11.29 10.18 9.34
CA GLY A 86 -10.21 10.29 10.34
C GLY A 86 -8.82 10.56 9.75
N LEU A 87 -8.68 10.53 8.42
CA LEU A 87 -7.42 10.82 7.70
C LEU A 87 -7.36 12.25 7.13
N ILE A 88 -8.45 13.02 7.20
CA ILE A 88 -8.58 14.35 6.59
C ILE A 88 -8.75 15.47 7.61
#